data_AF-A0A1U7HZR5-F1
#
_entry.id   AF-A0A1U7HZR5-F1
#
_cell.length_a   1.000
_cell.length_b   1.000
_cell.length_c   1.000
_cell.angle_alpha   90.00
_cell.angle_beta   90.00
_cell.angle_gamma   90.00
#
_symmetry.space_group_name_H-M   'P 1'
#
loop_
_entity.id
_entity.type
_entity.pdbx_description
1 polymer ?
#
loop_
_entity_poly.entity_id
_entity_poly.type
_entity_poly.pdbx_seq_one_letter_code
_entity_poly.pdbx_strand_id
1 'polypeptide(L)'
;MHQIFNFPYQGLTRAIYLESKVLELVALKLKQAIADNSKSDSKCLKQEDILLCNADNPPSLIDLARKVGLNDYKLQLSFRYCFGTTAFGYLHSYRMEQARSLLEYNLT
;
A
#
# COMPACT_ATOMS: atom_id res chain seq x y z
N MET A 1 0.24 20.96 20.92
CA MET A 1 0.74 22.05 20.04
C MET A 1 0.89 23.40 20.74
N HIS A 2 0.05 23.79 21.72
CA HIS A 2 0.16 25.11 22.40
C HIS A 2 1.31 25.26 23.44
N GLN A 3 2.03 24.20 23.80
CA GLN A 3 3.12 24.26 24.80
C GLN A 3 4.51 24.53 24.21
N ILE A 4 4.65 24.68 22.89
CA ILE A 4 5.95 24.97 22.25
C ILE A 4 6.30 26.46 22.40
N PHE A 5 5.29 27.33 22.56
CA PHE A 5 5.48 28.78 22.62
C PHE A 5 5.54 29.36 24.04
N ASN A 6 5.19 28.58 25.06
CA ASN A 6 5.31 28.99 26.47
C ASN A 6 6.53 28.27 27.07
N PHE A 7 7.63 28.98 27.27
CA PHE A 7 8.92 28.41 27.68
C PHE A 7 9.16 28.56 29.20
N PRO A 8 8.98 27.51 30.01
CA PRO A 8 9.38 27.51 31.42
C PRO A 8 10.85 27.09 31.66
N TYR A 9 11.61 26.76 30.60
CA TYR A 9 12.96 26.16 30.70
C TYR A 9 14.02 26.97 29.92
N GLN A 10 15.26 27.03 30.44
CA GLN A 10 16.37 27.84 29.92
C GLN A 10 17.67 27.04 29.79
N GLY A 11 18.58 27.43 28.90
CA GLY A 11 19.89 26.77 28.75
C GLY A 11 19.78 25.28 28.38
N LEU A 12 20.51 24.41 29.08
CA LEU A 12 20.56 22.96 28.81
C LEU A 12 19.18 22.28 28.92
N THR A 13 18.35 22.67 29.88
CA THR A 13 17.01 22.08 30.03
C THR A 13 16.08 22.44 28.87
N ARG A 14 16.32 23.58 28.20
CA ARG A 14 15.63 23.92 26.95
C ARG A 14 16.01 22.98 25.80
N ALA A 15 17.30 22.67 25.66
CA ALA A 15 17.78 21.74 24.64
C ALA A 15 17.15 20.35 24.84
N ILE A 16 17.19 19.84 26.07
CA ILE A 16 16.58 18.55 26.43
C ILE A 16 15.05 18.56 26.19
N TYR A 17 14.36 19.64 26.54
CA TYR A 17 12.92 19.77 26.28
C TYR A 17 12.61 19.72 24.78
N LEU A 18 13.36 20.46 23.95
CA LEU A 18 13.16 20.44 22.49
C LEU A 18 13.47 19.08 21.89
N GLU A 19 14.55 18.42 22.30
CA GLU A 19 14.87 17.05 21.87
C GLU A 19 13.74 16.08 22.22
N SER A 20 13.19 16.16 23.44
CA SER A 20 12.05 15.32 23.85
C SER A 20 10.82 15.55 22.97
N LYS A 21 10.54 16.80 22.57
CA LYS A 21 9.43 17.13 21.67
C LYS A 21 9.66 16.69 20.23
N VAL A 22 10.89 16.75 19.75
CA VAL A 22 11.26 16.20 18.44
C VAL A 22 11.07 14.68 18.45
N LEU A 23 11.54 13.99 19.48
CA LEU A 23 11.36 12.54 19.62
C LEU A 23 9.88 12.14 19.70
N GLU A 24 9.05 12.91 20.41
CA GLU A 24 7.59 12.71 20.45
C GLU A 24 6.98 12.79 19.04
N LEU A 25 7.34 13.81 18.26
CA LEU A 25 6.87 13.97 16.88
C LEU A 25 7.35 12.84 15.96
N VAL A 26 8.61 12.43 16.10
CA VAL A 26 9.17 11.30 15.34
C VAL A 26 8.42 10.01 15.66
N ALA A 27 8.16 9.72 16.93
CA ALA A 27 7.41 8.55 17.35
C ALA A 27 5.97 8.54 16.77
N LEU A 28 5.29 9.69 16.78
CA LEU A 28 3.96 9.83 16.19
C LEU A 28 3.97 9.59 14.68
N LYS A 29 4.95 10.14 13.96
CA LYS A 29 5.09 9.94 12.51
C LYS A 29 5.44 8.50 12.16
N LEU A 30 6.30 7.86 12.94
CA LEU A 30 6.66 6.47 12.76
C LEU A 30 5.46 5.54 12.96
N LYS A 31 4.66 5.77 14.02
CA LYS A 31 3.42 5.03 14.25
C LYS A 31 2.46 5.13 13.06
N GLN A 32 2.32 6.33 12.48
CA GLN A 32 1.48 6.54 11.31
C GLN A 32 2.02 5.80 10.07
N ALA A 33 3.33 5.89 9.81
CA ALA A 33 3.96 5.22 8.66
C ALA A 33 3.83 3.69 8.74
N ILE A 34 4.01 3.10 9.92
CA ILE A 34 3.82 1.65 10.13
C ILE A 34 2.36 1.25 9.88
N ALA A 35 1.41 2.05 10.36
CA ALA A 35 -0.02 1.81 10.12
C ALA A 35 -0.40 1.96 8.64
N ASP A 36 0.26 2.86 7.90
CA ASP A 36 -0.02 3.06 6.48
C ASP A 36 0.60 1.95 5.61
N ASN A 37 1.78 1.41 5.98
CA ASN A 37 2.36 0.23 5.32
C ASN A 37 1.46 -1.00 5.45
N SER A 38 1.00 -1.35 6.65
CA SER A 38 0.09 -2.50 6.85
C SER A 38 -1.22 -2.38 6.05
N LYS A 39 -1.74 -1.16 5.90
CA LYS A 39 -2.90 -0.88 5.03
C LYS A 39 -2.57 -1.02 3.55
N SER A 40 -1.34 -0.67 3.14
CA SER A 40 -0.87 -0.83 1.77
C SER A 40 -0.80 -2.32 1.40
N ASP A 41 -0.21 -3.15 2.26
CA ASP A 41 -0.13 -4.60 2.05
C ASP A 41 -1.52 -5.25 1.98
N SER A 42 -2.41 -4.85 2.88
CA SER A 42 -3.81 -5.33 2.86
C SER A 42 -4.55 -4.92 1.57
N LYS A 43 -4.21 -3.77 0.98
CA LYS A 43 -4.76 -3.32 -0.30
C LYS A 43 -4.16 -4.09 -1.47
N CYS A 44 -2.86 -4.41 -1.42
CA CYS A 44 -2.20 -5.26 -2.40
C CYS A 44 -2.93 -6.61 -2.55
N LEU A 45 -3.21 -7.27 -1.43
CA LEU A 45 -3.91 -8.55 -1.43
C LEU A 45 -5.35 -8.40 -1.94
N LYS A 46 -6.09 -7.39 -1.46
CA LYS A 46 -7.49 -7.18 -1.88
C LYS A 46 -7.65 -6.91 -3.38
N GLN A 47 -6.76 -6.09 -3.97
CA GLN A 47 -6.86 -5.78 -5.40
C GLN A 47 -6.51 -7.00 -6.27
N GLU A 48 -5.57 -7.82 -5.83
CA GLU A 48 -5.21 -9.08 -6.48
C GLU A 48 -6.36 -10.08 -6.41
N ASP A 49 -6.92 -10.32 -5.22
CA ASP A 49 -8.04 -11.25 -5.03
C ASP A 49 -9.21 -10.93 -5.96
N ILE A 50 -9.60 -9.66 -6.03
CA ILE A 50 -10.70 -9.22 -6.90
C ILE A 50 -10.35 -9.43 -8.37
N LEU A 51 -9.11 -9.16 -8.77
CA LEU A 51 -8.67 -9.31 -10.15
C LEU A 51 -8.63 -10.79 -10.57
N LEU A 52 -8.09 -11.66 -9.72
CA LEU A 52 -7.93 -13.09 -10.01
C LEU A 52 -9.24 -13.87 -9.88
N CYS A 53 -10.10 -13.55 -8.91
CA CYS A 53 -11.44 -14.16 -8.82
C CYS A 53 -12.31 -13.85 -10.05
N ASN A 54 -11.99 -12.78 -10.78
CA ASN A 54 -12.67 -12.39 -12.01
C ASN A 54 -11.74 -12.53 -13.23
N ALA A 55 -10.78 -13.46 -13.19
CA ALA A 55 -9.74 -13.55 -14.21
C ALA A 55 -10.29 -13.74 -15.62
N ASP A 56 -11.42 -14.44 -15.82
CA ASP A 56 -12.04 -14.61 -17.13
C ASP A 56 -12.75 -13.35 -17.63
N ASN A 57 -13.45 -12.66 -16.73
CA ASN A 57 -14.23 -11.45 -17.00
C ASN A 57 -13.82 -10.34 -16.02
N PRO A 58 -12.62 -9.75 -16.19
CA PRO A 58 -12.06 -8.83 -15.20
C PRO A 58 -12.85 -7.52 -15.17
N PRO A 59 -12.97 -6.88 -13.99
CA PRO A 59 -13.52 -5.53 -13.90
C PRO A 59 -12.67 -4.54 -14.70
N SER A 60 -13.29 -3.45 -15.15
CA SER A 60 -12.50 -2.33 -15.69
C SER A 60 -11.55 -1.79 -14.62
N LEU A 61 -10.47 -1.12 -15.03
CA LEU A 61 -9.51 -0.52 -14.11
C LEU A 61 -10.21 0.46 -13.13
N ILE A 62 -11.19 1.21 -13.64
CA ILE A 62 -11.98 2.17 -12.87
C ILE A 62 -12.85 1.45 -11.84
N ASP A 63 -13.49 0.34 -12.22
CA ASP A 63 -14.34 -0.42 -11.31
C ASP A 63 -13.52 -1.15 -10.24
N LEU A 64 -12.36 -1.68 -10.61
CA LEU A 64 -11.42 -2.27 -9.65
C LEU A 64 -10.96 -1.20 -8.64
N ALA A 65 -10.58 -0.01 -9.11
CA ALA A 65 -10.18 1.10 -8.26
C ALA A 65 -11.30 1.49 -7.28
N ARG A 66 -12.54 1.59 -7.78
CA ARG A 66 -13.72 1.87 -6.95
C ARG A 66 -13.94 0.80 -5.87
N LYS A 67 -13.82 -0.49 -6.21
CA LYS A 67 -14.00 -1.61 -5.26
C LYS A 67 -12.97 -1.59 -4.13
N VAL A 68 -11.76 -1.11 -4.37
CA VAL A 68 -10.69 -1.02 -3.35
C VAL A 68 -10.56 0.37 -2.71
N GLY A 69 -11.43 1.32 -3.06
CA GLY A 69 -11.44 2.67 -2.50
C GLY A 69 -10.27 3.55 -2.96
N LEU A 70 -9.79 3.33 -4.19
CA LEU A 70 -8.74 4.12 -4.84
C LEU A 70 -9.27 4.82 -6.10
N ASN A 71 -8.48 5.74 -6.64
CA ASN A 71 -8.63 6.13 -8.04
C ASN A 71 -7.77 5.23 -8.93
N ASP A 72 -8.03 5.26 -10.23
CA ASP A 72 -7.36 4.45 -11.25
C ASP A 72 -5.83 4.69 -11.29
N TYR A 73 -5.39 5.94 -11.14
CA TYR A 73 -3.96 6.27 -11.06
C TYR A 73 -3.27 5.62 -9.85
N LYS A 74 -3.85 5.76 -8.65
CA LYS A 74 -3.34 5.18 -7.40
C LYS A 74 -3.39 3.65 -7.43
N LEU A 75 -4.43 3.08 -8.02
CA LEU A 75 -4.52 1.64 -8.23
C LEU A 75 -3.34 1.15 -9.08
N GLN A 76 -3.10 1.76 -10.24
CA GLN A 76 -1.96 1.39 -11.10
C GLN A 76 -0.61 1.56 -10.41
N LEU A 77 -0.44 2.66 -9.66
CA LEU A 77 0.77 2.89 -8.88
C LEU A 77 0.95 1.80 -7.81
N SER A 78 -0.12 1.44 -7.10
CA SER A 78 -0.07 0.37 -6.12
C SER A 78 0.19 -1.00 -6.75
N PHE A 79 -0.36 -1.31 -7.93
CA PHE A 79 -0.05 -2.55 -8.65
C PHE A 79 1.43 -2.65 -9.00
N ARG A 80 2.04 -1.56 -9.47
CA ARG A 80 3.49 -1.52 -9.75
C ARG A 80 4.31 -1.69 -8.48
N TYR A 81 3.87 -1.08 -7.38
CA TYR A 81 4.54 -1.20 -6.08
C TYR A 81 4.45 -2.63 -5.52
N CYS A 82 3.27 -3.24 -5.53
CA CYS A 82 3.03 -4.56 -4.96
C CYS A 82 3.56 -5.70 -5.85
N PHE A 83 3.41 -5.60 -7.17
CA PHE A 83 3.60 -6.71 -8.12
C PHE A 83 4.63 -6.42 -9.22
N GLY A 84 5.26 -5.24 -9.21
CA GLY A 84 6.27 -4.85 -10.21
C GLY A 84 5.71 -4.58 -11.62
N THR A 85 4.39 -4.64 -11.82
CA THR A 85 3.75 -4.49 -13.14
C THR A 85 2.42 -3.76 -13.06
N THR A 86 1.79 -3.53 -14.21
CA THR A 86 0.43 -2.98 -14.29
C THR A 86 -0.61 -4.04 -13.94
N ALA A 87 -1.82 -3.63 -13.54
CA ALA A 87 -2.91 -4.57 -13.26
C ALA A 87 -3.20 -5.51 -14.44
N PHE A 88 -3.18 -4.99 -15.68
CA PHE A 88 -3.41 -5.79 -16.88
C PHE A 88 -2.23 -6.73 -17.19
N GLY A 89 -0.98 -6.24 -17.01
CA GLY A 89 0.21 -7.08 -17.14
C GLY A 89 0.20 -8.25 -16.17
N TYR A 90 -0.20 -8.00 -14.92
CA TYR A 90 -0.36 -9.03 -13.90
C TYR A 90 -1.39 -10.09 -14.30
N LEU A 91 -2.60 -9.65 -14.71
CA LEU A 91 -3.66 -10.55 -15.17
C LEU A 91 -3.23 -11.37 -16.39
N HIS A 92 -2.51 -10.76 -17.32
CA HIS A 92 -2.02 -11.45 -18.51
C HIS A 92 -1.05 -12.58 -18.13
N SER A 93 -0.04 -12.29 -17.30
CA SER A 93 0.89 -13.30 -16.80
C SER A 93 0.17 -14.43 -16.07
N TYR A 94 -0.82 -14.10 -15.24
CA TYR A 94 -1.64 -15.10 -14.54
C TYR A 94 -2.37 -16.04 -15.52
N ARG A 95 -3.05 -15.50 -16.53
CA ARG A 95 -3.75 -16.29 -17.56
C ARG A 95 -2.79 -17.18 -18.36
N MET A 96 -1.58 -16.70 -18.66
CA MET A 96 -0.57 -17.50 -19.34
C MET A 96 -0.10 -18.68 -18.48
N GLU A 97 0.10 -18.45 -17.19
CA GLU A 97 0.48 -19.52 -16.26
C GLU A 97 -0.64 -20.58 -16.14
N GLN A 98 -1.90 -20.16 -16.04
CA GLN A 98 -3.04 -21.08 -16.08
C GLN A 98 -3.09 -21.91 -17.36
N ALA A 99 -2.91 -21.27 -18.52
CA ALA A 99 -2.88 -21.98 -19.81
C ALA A 99 -1.73 -23.00 -19.86
N ARG A 100 -0.55 -22.64 -19.35
CA ARG A 100 0.59 -23.55 -19.23
C ARG A 100 0.27 -24.74 -18.32
N SER A 101 -0.26 -24.49 -17.13
CA SER A 101 -0.64 -25.54 -16.18
C SER A 101 -1.69 -26.50 -16.77
N LEU A 102 -2.66 -25.97 -17.52
CA LEU A 102 -3.65 -26.79 -18.21
C LEU A 102 -2.99 -27.68 -19.28
N LEU A 103 -2.06 -27.14 -20.08
CA LEU A 103 -1.32 -27.93 -21.07
C LEU A 103 -0.49 -29.03 -20.41
N GLU A 104 0.23 -28.72 -19.32
CA GLU A 104 1.05 -29.68 -18.56
C GLU A 104 0.19 -30.79 -17.94
N TYR A 105 -0.95 -30.45 -17.33
CA TYR A 105 -1.86 -31.44 -16.74
C TYR A 105 -2.43 -32.39 -17.80
N ASN A 106 -2.78 -31.89 -18.99
CA ASN A 106 -3.30 -32.73 -20.08
C ASN A 106 -2.21 -33.57 -20.79
N LEU A 107 -0.94 -33.35 -20.47
CA LEU A 107 0.21 -34.11 -21.00
C LEU A 107 0.74 -35.17 -20.03
N THR A 108 0.16 -35.30 -18.83
CA THR A 108 0.49 -36.32 -17.82
C THR A 108 -0.68 -37.28 -17.61
#